data_AF-A0A8J7VN08-F1
#
_entry.id   AF-A0A8J7VN08-F1
#
_cell.length_a   1.000
_cell.length_b   1.000
_cell.length_c   1.000
_cell.angle_alpha   90.00
_cell.angle_beta   90.00
_cell.angle_gamma   90.00
#
_symmetry.space_group_name_H-M   'P 1'
#
loop_
_entity.id
_entity.type
_entity.pdbx_description
1 polymer ?
#
loop_
_entity_poly.entity_id
_entity_poly.type
_entity_poly.pdbx_seq_one_letter_code
_entity_poly.pdbx_strand_id
1 'polypeptide(L)'
;RDQSQVNPALADLLRVLLKGKSESLGVAPKLIAAASDLEAIAAGQRDVEALKGWRAEAFGNDALRLCRGEIALSAKGNEVRVVTI
;
A
#
# COMPACT_ATOMS: atom_id res chain seq x y z
N ARG A 1 -22.06 7.60 -7.93
CA ARG A 1 -21.90 6.72 -6.75
C ARG A 1 -21.43 5.39 -7.30
N ASP A 2 -20.15 5.28 -7.65
CA ASP A 2 -19.60 4.02 -8.10
C ASP A 2 -19.39 3.12 -6.89
N GLN A 3 -20.11 2.01 -6.86
CA GLN A 3 -19.85 0.93 -5.92
C GLN A 3 -18.45 0.42 -6.23
N SER A 4 -17.54 0.66 -5.29
CA SER A 4 -16.15 0.28 -5.33
C SER A 4 -16.02 -1.24 -5.41
N GLN A 5 -16.01 -1.77 -6.63
CA GLN A 5 -15.56 -3.13 -6.86
C GLN A 5 -14.09 -3.18 -6.42
N VAL A 6 -13.82 -3.90 -5.34
CA VAL A 6 -12.46 -4.15 -4.86
C VAL A 6 -11.68 -4.70 -6.05
N ASN A 7 -10.66 -3.97 -6.50
CA ASN A 7 -9.80 -4.47 -7.56
C ASN A 7 -8.77 -5.41 -6.89
N PRO A 8 -8.89 -6.75 -7.06
CA PRO A 8 -8.02 -7.69 -6.38
C PRO A 8 -6.55 -7.50 -6.76
N ALA A 9 -6.27 -7.11 -8.00
CA ALA A 9 -4.91 -6.84 -8.47
C ALA A 9 -4.32 -5.59 -7.79
N LEU A 10 -5.12 -4.55 -7.55
CA LEU A 10 -4.65 -3.38 -6.80
C LEU A 10 -4.35 -3.72 -5.35
N ALA A 11 -5.19 -4.54 -4.71
CA ALA A 11 -4.92 -5.04 -3.36
C ALA A 11 -3.62 -5.88 -3.31
N ASP A 12 -3.33 -6.67 -4.34
CA ASP A 12 -2.06 -7.41 -4.45
C ASP A 12 -0.85 -6.49 -4.62
N LEU A 13 -0.95 -5.44 -5.42
CA LEU A 13 0.11 -4.43 -5.53
C LEU A 13 0.37 -3.74 -4.18
N LEU A 14 -0.68 -3.42 -3.43
CA LEU A 14 -0.56 -2.86 -2.08
C LEU A 14 0.09 -3.84 -1.10
N ARG A 15 -0.18 -5.16 -1.22
CA ARG A 15 0.51 -6.20 -0.42
C ARG A 15 2.00 -6.24 -0.72
N VAL A 16 2.39 -6.15 -2.00
CA VAL A 16 3.80 -6.12 -2.41
C VAL A 16 4.49 -4.85 -1.90
N LEU A 17 3.83 -3.69 -2.01
CA LEU A 17 4.34 -2.43 -1.45
C LEU A 17 4.53 -2.54 0.07
N LEU A 18 3.53 -3.04 0.80
CA LEU A 18 3.58 -3.21 2.24
C LEU A 18 4.76 -4.07 2.66
N LYS A 19 4.98 -5.19 1.94
CA LYS A 19 6.12 -6.09 2.20
C LYS A 19 7.45 -5.35 2.03
N GLY A 20 7.66 -4.67 0.91
CA GLY A 20 8.90 -3.91 0.68
C GLY A 20 9.15 -2.82 1.72
N LYS A 21 8.11 -2.08 2.12
CA LYS A 21 8.19 -1.08 3.20
C LYS A 21 8.51 -1.71 4.55
N SER A 22 7.86 -2.82 4.89
CA SER A 22 8.06 -3.54 6.15
C SER A 22 9.50 -4.05 6.30
N GLU A 23 10.08 -4.58 5.22
CA GLU A 23 11.46 -5.07 5.18
C GLU A 23 12.45 -3.91 5.36
N SER A 24 12.23 -2.78 4.67
CA SER A 24 13.08 -1.60 4.80
C SER A 24 13.03 -0.95 6.18
N LEU A 25 11.90 -1.05 6.88
CA LEU A 25 11.71 -0.47 8.22
C LEU A 25 12.09 -1.44 9.35
N GLY A 26 12.27 -2.74 9.06
CA GLY A 26 12.47 -3.77 10.08
C GLY A 26 11.24 -3.99 10.98
N VAL A 27 10.04 -3.66 10.50
CA VAL A 27 8.78 -3.74 11.26
C VAL A 27 7.88 -4.80 10.63
N ALA A 28 7.22 -5.62 11.45
CA ALA A 28 6.31 -6.63 10.94
C ALA A 28 5.14 -5.99 10.13
N PRO A 29 4.79 -6.50 8.93
CA PRO A 29 3.77 -5.91 8.06
C PRO A 29 2.43 -5.62 8.77
N LYS A 30 2.00 -6.55 9.64
CA LYS A 30 0.73 -6.44 10.39
C LYS A 30 0.68 -5.28 11.38
N LEU A 31 1.83 -4.75 11.81
CA LEU A 31 1.87 -3.55 12.67
C LEU A 31 1.63 -2.27 11.86
N ILE A 32 1.94 -2.31 10.56
CA ILE A 32 1.78 -1.19 9.62
C ILE A 32 0.36 -1.18 9.03
N ALA A 33 -0.12 -2.30 8.51
CA ALA A 33 -1.46 -2.40 7.92
C ALA A 33 -2.01 -3.83 7.98
N ALA A 34 -3.32 -3.97 8.16
CA ALA A 34 -4.04 -5.25 8.04
C ALA A 34 -4.44 -5.52 6.57
N ALA A 35 -4.72 -6.78 6.24
CA ALA A 35 -5.20 -7.13 4.89
C ALA A 35 -6.49 -6.39 4.50
N SER A 36 -7.40 -6.20 5.47
CA SER A 36 -8.63 -5.43 5.31
C SER A 36 -8.35 -3.97 4.97
N ASP A 37 -7.28 -3.37 5.50
CA ASP A 37 -6.91 -1.99 5.16
C ASP A 37 -6.50 -1.90 3.68
N LEU A 38 -5.77 -2.89 3.16
CA LEU A 38 -5.33 -2.91 1.76
C LEU A 38 -6.53 -3.03 0.81
N GLU A 39 -7.47 -3.91 1.15
CA GLU A 39 -8.72 -4.08 0.39
C GLU A 39 -9.58 -2.82 0.43
N ALA A 40 -9.70 -2.19 1.59
CA ALA A 40 -10.39 -0.92 1.78
C ALA A 40 -9.75 0.22 0.96
N ILE A 41 -8.42 0.36 1.01
CA ILE A 41 -7.70 1.38 0.23
C ILE A 41 -7.87 1.15 -1.28
N ALA A 42 -7.75 -0.11 -1.73
CA ALA A 42 -7.96 -0.50 -3.12
C ALA A 42 -9.40 -0.23 -3.58
N ALA A 43 -10.38 -0.34 -2.68
CA ALA A 43 -11.77 0.03 -2.90
C ALA A 43 -12.01 1.56 -2.82
N GLY A 44 -10.99 2.38 -2.62
CA GLY A 44 -11.16 3.83 -2.56
C GLY A 44 -11.52 4.38 -1.17
N GLN A 45 -11.57 3.55 -0.13
CA GLN A 45 -11.78 4.02 1.24
C GLN A 45 -10.56 4.78 1.76
N ARG A 46 -10.80 5.82 2.56
CA ARG A 46 -9.76 6.71 3.08
C ARG A 46 -9.77 6.84 4.60
N ASP A 47 -10.77 6.28 5.27
CA ASP A 47 -10.82 6.17 6.72
C ASP A 47 -10.40 4.77 7.15
N VAL A 48 -9.08 4.54 7.18
CA VAL A 48 -8.47 3.29 7.63
C VAL A 48 -7.23 3.59 8.48
N GLU A 49 -6.87 2.66 9.37
CA GLU A 49 -5.76 2.86 10.31
C GLU A 49 -4.40 2.97 9.61
N ALA A 50 -4.23 2.29 8.47
CA ALA A 50 -3.03 2.38 7.64
C ALA A 50 -2.76 3.79 7.07
N LEU A 51 -3.76 4.68 7.07
CA LEU A 51 -3.67 6.06 6.59
C LEU A 51 -3.56 7.09 7.72
N LYS A 52 -3.30 6.67 8.96
CA LYS A 52 -3.22 7.55 10.13
C LYS A 52 -1.85 7.49 10.80
N GLY A 53 -1.40 8.64 11.31
CA GLY A 53 -0.16 8.77 12.09
C GLY A 53 1.05 8.16 11.40
N TRP A 54 1.89 7.47 12.18
CA TRP A 54 3.13 6.87 11.67
C TRP A 54 2.91 5.82 10.56
N ARG A 55 1.74 5.16 10.51
CA ARG A 55 1.42 4.17 9.46
C ARG A 55 1.22 4.84 8.11
N ALA A 56 0.67 6.05 8.11
CA ALA A 56 0.55 6.87 6.91
C ALA A 56 1.94 7.18 6.33
N GLU A 57 2.88 7.58 7.19
CA GLU A 57 4.25 7.87 6.79
C GLU A 57 5.02 6.62 6.34
N ALA A 58 4.85 5.50 7.05
CA ALA A 58 5.53 4.24 6.75
C ALA A 58 5.03 3.58 5.44
N PHE A 59 3.75 3.71 5.13
CA PHE A 59 3.10 2.98 4.03
C PHE A 59 1.96 3.75 3.37
N GLY A 60 1.04 4.31 4.17
CA GLY A 60 -0.23 4.83 3.66
C GLY A 60 -0.13 5.90 2.58
N ASN A 61 0.83 6.82 2.70
CA ASN A 61 1.06 7.86 1.71
C ASN A 61 1.46 7.27 0.36
N ASP A 62 2.41 6.34 0.34
CA ASP A 62 2.82 5.66 -0.89
C ASP A 62 1.71 4.74 -1.42
N ALA A 63 0.93 4.09 -0.54
CA ALA A 63 -0.23 3.30 -0.97
C ALA A 63 -1.23 4.16 -1.77
N LEU A 64 -1.53 5.36 -1.28
CA LEU A 64 -2.40 6.30 -1.99
C LEU A 64 -1.79 6.79 -3.31
N ARG A 65 -0.48 7.10 -3.33
CA ARG A 65 0.24 7.48 -4.55
C ARG A 65 0.22 6.37 -5.60
N LEU A 66 0.37 5.11 -5.17
CA LEU A 66 0.29 3.94 -6.04
C LEU A 66 -1.12 3.79 -6.62
N CYS A 67 -2.17 3.93 -5.80
CA CYS A 67 -3.55 3.91 -6.28
C CYS A 67 -3.86 5.04 -7.27
N ARG A 68 -3.17 6.17 -7.20
CA ARG A 68 -3.30 7.29 -8.14
C ARG A 68 -2.41 7.18 -9.38
N GLY A 69 -1.55 6.15 -9.47
CA GLY A 69 -0.63 5.98 -10.58
C GLY A 69 0.54 6.99 -10.58
N GLU A 70 0.86 7.58 -9.43
CA GLU A 70 1.98 8.54 -9.28
C GLU A 70 3.31 7.84 -9.00
N ILE A 71 3.25 6.57 -8.61
CA ILE A 71 4.42 5.71 -8.38
C ILE A 71 4.16 4.33 -8.98
N ALA A 72 5.24 3.62 -9.29
CA ALA A 72 5.22 2.21 -9.66
C ALA A 72 6.11 1.38 -8.72
N LEU A 73 5.85 0.08 -8.70
CA LEU A 73 6.71 -0.92 -8.09
C LEU A 73 7.68 -1.46 -9.13
N SER A 74 8.96 -1.49 -8.79
CA SER A 74 10.03 -2.11 -9.57
C SER A 74 10.72 -3.18 -8.74
N ALA A 75 11.25 -4.22 -9.38
CA ALA A 75 12.04 -5.24 -8.72
C ALA A 75 13.51 -5.14 -9.18
N LYS A 76 14.44 -5.15 -8.23
CA LYS A 76 15.88 -5.25 -8.50
C LYS A 76 16.48 -6.34 -7.63
N GLY A 77 16.84 -7.47 -8.26
CA GLY A 77 17.19 -8.67 -7.51
C GLY A 77 16.02 -9.16 -6.67
N ASN A 78 16.22 -9.30 -5.37
CA ASN A 78 15.18 -9.72 -4.42
C ASN A 78 14.47 -8.55 -3.72
N GLU A 79 14.79 -7.29 -4.09
CA GLU A 79 14.22 -6.10 -3.45
C GLU A 79 13.10 -5.48 -4.29
N VAL A 80 12.01 -5.11 -3.62
CA VAL A 80 10.95 -4.26 -4.17
C VAL A 80 11.32 -2.80 -3.93
N ARG A 81 11.27 -1.98 -4.99
CA ARG A 81 11.56 -0.55 -4.95
C ARG A 81 10.38 0.26 -5.46
N VAL A 82 10.20 1.45 -4.90
CA VAL A 82 9.25 2.45 -5.39
C VAL A 82 9.96 3.36 -6.38
N VAL A 83 9.38 3.54 -7.56
CA VAL A 83 9.84 4.51 -8.57
C VAL A 83 8.72 5.52 -8.83
N THR A 84 9.09 6.78 -9.06
CA THR A 84 8.11 7.83 -9.42
C THR A 84 7.86 7.76 -10.93
N ILE A 85 6.60 7.93 -11.33
CA ILE A 85 6.16 7.96 -12.74
C ILE A 85 6.07 9.40 -13.21
#